data_AF-A0A2V9WQ03-F1
#
_entry.id   AF-A0A2V9WQ03-F1
#
_cell.length_a   1.000
_cell.length_b   1.000
_cell.length_c   1.000
_cell.angle_alpha   90.00
_cell.angle_beta   90.00
_cell.angle_gamma   90.00
#
_symmetry.space_group_name_H-M   'P 1'
#
loop_
_entity.id
_entity.type
_entity.pdbx_description
1 polymer ?
#
loop_
_entity_poly.entity_id
_entity_poly.type
_entity_poly.pdbx_seq_one_letter_code
_entity_poly.pdbx_strand_id
1 'polypeptide(L)'
;MIDFPGAIKRFSYARLLQVVNLPDQDPFENKQVEEGKAALLKFLRTNGYFQAQVRTSTQLDEPHGLANVSYEVQLGKHAKIGRVGVRGPMPQEAQRLLSVTRSLRANVSGASLKPGKPYTPERLQAGTRLLRRYLIKHDHLASRIELSPPQ
;
A
#
# COMPACT_ATOMS: atom_id res chain seq x y z
N MET A 1 -22.61 10.37 9.26
CA MET A 1 -21.68 10.93 8.24
C MET A 1 -20.27 10.40 8.49
N ILE A 2 -19.49 10.09 7.44
CA ILE A 2 -18.10 9.60 7.57
C ILE A 2 -17.12 10.58 6.95
N ASP A 3 -16.07 10.96 7.69
CA ASP A 3 -15.00 11.82 7.20
C ASP A 3 -13.58 11.22 7.36
N PHE A 4 -12.62 11.79 6.63
CA PHE A 4 -11.22 11.36 6.62
C PHE A 4 -10.21 12.53 6.59
N PRO A 5 -10.24 13.43 7.59
CA PRO A 5 -9.34 14.58 7.63
C PRO A 5 -7.88 14.12 7.57
N GLY A 6 -7.09 14.83 6.73
CA GLY A 6 -5.67 14.53 6.51
C GLY A 6 -5.37 13.47 5.44
N ALA A 7 -6.29 12.54 5.14
CA ALA A 7 -6.09 11.52 4.11
C ALA A 7 -6.55 11.96 2.70
N ILE A 8 -7.62 12.77 2.62
CA ILE A 8 -8.21 13.23 1.35
C ILE A 8 -7.26 14.04 0.46
N LYS A 9 -6.17 14.58 1.03
CA LYS A 9 -5.11 15.29 0.28
C LYS A 9 -4.28 14.34 -0.60
N ARG A 10 -4.31 13.03 -0.32
CA ARG A 10 -3.51 12.01 -1.00
C ARG A 10 -4.34 10.88 -1.62
N PHE A 11 -5.50 10.58 -1.08
CA PHE A 11 -6.39 9.52 -1.56
C PHE A 11 -7.79 10.07 -1.79
N SER A 12 -8.53 9.53 -2.76
CA SER A 12 -9.91 9.95 -3.00
C SER A 12 -10.82 9.50 -1.86
N TYR A 13 -11.86 10.30 -1.57
CA TYR A 13 -12.86 9.97 -0.57
C TYR A 13 -13.49 8.59 -0.81
N ALA A 14 -13.91 8.31 -2.05
CA ALA A 14 -14.49 7.02 -2.42
C ALA A 14 -13.55 5.83 -2.13
N ARG A 15 -12.24 6.01 -2.32
CA ARG A 15 -11.27 4.95 -2.02
C ARG A 15 -11.14 4.72 -0.52
N LEU A 16 -11.16 5.78 0.28
CA LEU A 16 -11.10 5.70 1.73
C LEU A 16 -12.36 5.05 2.30
N LEU A 17 -13.54 5.40 1.77
CA LEU A 17 -14.82 4.80 2.13
C LEU A 17 -14.85 3.30 1.84
N GLN A 18 -14.39 2.89 0.65
CA GLN A 18 -14.25 1.46 0.31
C GLN A 18 -13.31 0.70 1.25
N VAL A 19 -12.27 1.37 1.78
CA VAL A 19 -11.27 0.74 2.65
C VAL A 19 -11.82 0.50 4.05
N VAL A 20 -12.55 1.47 4.62
CA VAL A 20 -13.16 1.30 5.95
C VAL A 20 -14.36 0.36 5.93
N ASN A 21 -15.00 0.18 4.76
CA ASN A 21 -16.07 -0.79 4.54
C ASN A 21 -17.15 -0.77 5.63
N LEU A 22 -17.63 0.44 5.95
CA LEU A 22 -18.75 0.64 6.87
C LEU A 22 -20.05 0.58 6.06
N PRO A 23 -20.94 -0.39 6.33
CA PRO A 23 -22.25 -0.43 5.69
C PRO A 23 -23.12 0.71 6.21
N ASP A 24 -23.81 1.41 5.29
CA ASP A 24 -24.69 2.54 5.63
C ASP A 24 -26.03 2.11 6.28
N GLN A 25 -26.31 0.80 6.40
CA GLN A 25 -27.63 0.28 6.78
C GLN A 25 -27.65 -0.70 7.96
N ASP A 26 -26.50 -0.99 8.59
CA ASP A 26 -26.45 -1.83 9.77
C ASP A 26 -26.43 -0.99 11.06
N PRO A 27 -26.88 -1.57 12.21
CA PRO A 27 -26.74 -0.91 13.50
C PRO A 27 -25.30 -0.48 13.73
N PHE A 28 -25.12 0.78 14.15
CA PHE A 28 -23.80 1.32 14.43
C PHE A 28 -23.15 0.51 15.57
N GLU A 29 -22.02 -0.13 15.26
CA GLU A 29 -21.21 -0.85 16.24
C GLU A 29 -19.80 -0.24 16.33
N ASN A 30 -19.36 0.08 17.54
CA ASN A 30 -17.99 0.54 17.80
C ASN A 30 -16.92 -0.44 17.27
N LYS A 31 -17.26 -1.73 17.19
CA LYS A 31 -16.37 -2.76 16.63
C LYS A 31 -16.06 -2.51 15.14
N GLN A 32 -17.08 -2.15 14.34
CA GLN A 32 -16.90 -1.87 12.92
C GLN A 32 -16.01 -0.65 12.69
N VAL A 33 -16.12 0.37 13.57
CA VAL A 33 -15.26 1.56 13.50
C VAL A 33 -13.79 1.22 13.69
N GLU A 34 -13.48 0.36 14.67
CA GLU A 34 -12.11 -0.09 14.93
C GLU A 34 -11.59 -1.05 13.84
N GLU A 35 -12.44 -1.90 13.26
CA GLU A 35 -12.11 -2.71 12.08
C GLU A 35 -11.77 -1.82 10.87
N GLY A 36 -12.58 -0.79 10.61
CA GLY A 36 -12.34 0.21 9.57
C GLY A 36 -11.03 0.97 9.79
N LYS A 37 -10.71 1.34 11.03
CA LYS A 37 -9.42 1.96 11.40
C LYS A 37 -8.25 1.03 11.12
N ALA A 38 -8.35 -0.25 11.47
CA ALA A 38 -7.32 -1.24 11.20
C ALA A 38 -7.11 -1.45 9.68
N ALA A 39 -8.21 -1.52 8.92
CA ALA A 39 -8.18 -1.60 7.45
C ALA A 39 -7.53 -0.36 6.83
N LEU A 40 -7.88 0.83 7.33
CA LEU A 40 -7.31 2.09 6.87
C LEU A 40 -5.80 2.18 7.17
N LEU A 41 -5.37 1.82 8.38
CA LEU A 41 -3.94 1.74 8.71
C LEU A 41 -3.18 0.76 7.79
N LYS A 42 -3.75 -0.43 7.54
CA LYS A 42 -3.17 -1.42 6.63
C LYS A 42 -3.06 -0.88 5.20
N PHE A 43 -4.10 -0.19 4.71
CA PHE A 43 -4.11 0.44 3.41
C PHE A 43 -3.01 1.51 3.30
N LEU A 44 -2.90 2.41 4.28
CA LEU A 44 -1.90 3.47 4.30
C LEU A 44 -0.47 2.89 4.30
N ARG A 45 -0.21 1.86 5.12
CA ARG A 45 1.07 1.14 5.16
C ARG A 45 1.40 0.49 3.81
N THR A 46 0.42 -0.14 3.17
CA THR A 46 0.59 -0.75 1.83
C THR A 46 0.97 0.31 0.78
N ASN A 47 0.47 1.54 0.93
CA ASN A 47 0.79 2.68 0.07
C ASN A 47 2.10 3.41 0.45
N GLY A 48 2.88 2.88 1.40
CA GLY A 48 4.17 3.43 1.80
C GLY A 48 4.12 4.46 2.94
N TYR A 49 2.98 4.62 3.62
CA TYR A 49 2.86 5.45 4.81
C TYR A 49 2.97 4.58 6.07
N PHE A 50 4.18 4.06 6.34
CA PHE A 50 4.39 3.16 7.49
C PHE A 50 4.24 3.84 8.85
N GLN A 51 4.47 5.15 8.90
CA GLN A 51 4.34 5.98 10.09
C GLN A 51 2.93 6.56 10.25
N ALA A 52 1.96 6.11 9.43
CA ALA A 52 0.61 6.61 9.51
C ALA A 52 -0.04 6.30 10.86
N GLN A 53 -0.77 7.28 11.40
CA GLN A 53 -1.60 7.14 12.59
C GLN A 53 -3.04 7.49 12.21
N VAL A 54 -3.99 6.75 12.77
CA VAL A 54 -5.42 6.97 12.57
C VAL A 54 -6.07 7.02 13.95
N ARG A 55 -6.78 8.11 14.24
CA ARG A 55 -7.64 8.24 15.41
C ARG A 55 -9.09 8.22 14.96
N THR A 56 -9.93 7.62 15.78
CA THR A 56 -11.37 7.48 15.55
C THR A 56 -12.10 8.36 16.55
N SER A 57 -13.05 9.15 16.07
CA SER A 57 -14.00 9.89 16.90
C SER A 57 -15.40 9.56 16.43
N THR A 58 -16.28 9.23 17.37
CA THR A 58 -17.69 8.96 17.07
C THR A 58 -18.54 9.95 17.83
N GLN A 59 -19.41 10.65 17.11
CA GLN A 59 -20.42 11.53 17.68
C GLN A 59 -21.80 10.94 17.38
N LEU A 60 -22.50 10.53 18.44
CA LEU A 60 -23.89 10.09 18.36
C LEU A 60 -24.80 11.32 18.36
N ASP A 61 -25.64 11.40 17.36
CA ASP A 61 -26.73 12.36 17.24
C ASP A 61 -28.00 11.67 17.77
N GLU A 62 -28.12 11.64 19.10
CA GLU A 62 -29.22 11.00 19.83
C GLU A 62 -30.64 11.46 19.36
N PRO A 63 -30.89 12.74 19.04
CA PRO A 63 -32.16 13.20 18.49
C PRO A 63 -32.59 12.54 17.17
N HIS A 64 -31.61 12.12 16.36
CA HIS A 64 -31.86 11.58 15.01
C HIS A 64 -31.45 10.11 14.87
N GLY A 65 -30.88 9.51 15.91
CA GLY A 65 -30.37 8.14 15.89
C GLY A 65 -29.22 7.94 14.89
N LEU A 66 -28.47 9.00 14.57
CA LEU A 66 -27.40 8.96 13.59
C LEU A 66 -26.02 8.91 14.26
N ALA A 67 -25.09 8.15 13.69
CA ALA A 67 -23.69 8.17 14.11
C ALA A 67 -22.84 8.91 13.08
N ASN A 68 -22.05 9.87 13.56
CA ASN A 68 -21.02 10.56 12.79
C ASN A 68 -19.66 10.00 13.19
N VAL A 69 -18.93 9.44 12.22
CA VAL A 69 -17.64 8.80 12.44
C VAL A 69 -16.57 9.61 11.73
N SER A 70 -15.56 10.03 12.48
CA SER A 70 -14.40 10.73 11.97
C SER A 70 -13.14 9.86 12.08
N TYR A 71 -12.44 9.71 10.96
CA TYR A 71 -11.13 9.05 10.89
C TYR A 71 -10.04 10.11 10.70
N GLU A 72 -9.48 10.61 11.80
CA GLU A 72 -8.38 11.56 11.77
C GLU A 72 -7.08 10.88 11.37
N VAL A 73 -6.61 11.17 10.15
CA VAL A 73 -5.43 10.52 9.57
C VAL A 73 -4.22 11.46 9.59
N GLN A 74 -3.17 11.01 10.28
CA GLN A 74 -1.83 11.60 10.19
C GLN A 74 -0.96 10.69 9.32
N LEU A 75 -0.70 11.07 8.07
CA LEU A 75 0.00 10.22 7.10
C LEU A 75 1.48 9.96 7.45
N GLY A 76 2.15 10.93 8.07
CA GLY A 76 3.60 10.88 8.28
C GLY A 76 4.40 10.97 6.97
N LYS A 77 5.69 10.60 7.03
CA LYS A 77 6.58 10.64 5.86
C LYS A 77 6.31 9.46 4.93
N HIS A 78 6.25 9.73 3.62
CA HIS A 78 6.18 8.67 2.61
C HIS A 78 7.52 7.94 2.53
N ALA A 79 7.47 6.62 2.65
CA ALA A 79 8.66 5.80 2.71
C ALA A 79 9.36 5.70 1.36
N LYS A 80 10.67 5.48 1.43
CA LYS A 80 11.53 5.24 0.29
C LYS A 80 12.10 3.84 0.40
N ILE A 81 12.34 3.23 -0.75
CA ILE A 81 13.00 1.93 -0.86
C ILE A 81 14.40 2.06 -0.25
N GLY A 82 14.72 1.22 0.73
CA GLY A 82 16.03 1.19 1.38
C GLY A 82 16.98 0.22 0.68
N ARG A 83 16.78 -1.09 0.89
CA ARG A 83 17.54 -2.16 0.25
C ARG A 83 16.59 -3.16 -0.39
N VAL A 84 16.97 -3.67 -1.56
CA VAL A 84 16.25 -4.73 -2.27
C VAL A 84 17.21 -5.89 -2.47
N GLY A 85 16.77 -7.08 -2.09
CA GLY A 85 17.48 -8.34 -2.29
C GLY A 85 16.61 -9.32 -3.06
N VAL A 86 17.25 -10.28 -3.72
CA VAL A 86 16.59 -11.41 -4.38
C VAL A 86 17.09 -12.67 -3.69
N ARG A 87 16.16 -13.54 -3.28
CA ARG A 87 16.44 -14.83 -2.64
C ARG A 87 15.88 -15.95 -3.52
N GLY A 88 16.51 -17.13 -3.49
CA GLY A 88 16.10 -18.30 -4.29
C GLY A 88 17.12 -18.71 -5.35
N PRO A 89 17.38 -17.90 -6.40
CA PRO A 89 18.31 -18.27 -7.45
C PRO A 89 19.77 -18.15 -7.01
N MET A 90 20.68 -18.66 -7.84
CA MET A 90 22.13 -18.56 -7.60
C MET A 90 22.57 -17.08 -7.48
N PRO A 91 23.63 -16.77 -6.70
CA PRO A 91 24.05 -15.38 -6.44
C PRO A 91 24.25 -14.54 -7.71
N GLN A 92 24.79 -15.14 -8.78
CA GLN A 92 25.01 -14.45 -10.05
C GLN A 92 23.69 -14.05 -10.73
N GLU A 93 22.69 -14.93 -10.70
CA GLU A 93 21.37 -14.67 -11.26
C GLU A 93 20.58 -13.66 -10.41
N ALA A 94 20.68 -13.77 -9.08
CA ALA A 94 20.12 -12.77 -8.15
C ALA A 94 20.67 -11.36 -8.45
N GLN A 95 21.98 -11.23 -8.71
CA GLN A 95 22.59 -9.96 -9.09
C GLN A 95 22.10 -9.45 -10.45
N ARG A 96 21.90 -10.33 -11.44
CA ARG A 96 21.30 -9.97 -12.75
C ARG A 96 19.88 -9.48 -12.59
N LEU A 97 19.04 -10.15 -11.81
CA LEU A 97 17.67 -9.71 -11.54
C LEU A 97 17.67 -8.33 -10.85
N LEU A 98 18.56 -8.11 -9.88
CA LEU A 98 18.74 -6.80 -9.27
C LEU A 98 19.18 -5.73 -10.29
N SER A 99 20.09 -6.03 -11.21
CA SER A 99 20.55 -5.05 -12.21
C SER A 99 19.42 -4.65 -13.17
N VAL A 100 18.55 -5.58 -13.55
CA VAL A 100 17.35 -5.32 -14.38
C VAL A 100 16.44 -4.27 -13.72
N THR A 101 16.16 -4.41 -12.41
CA THR A 101 15.35 -3.44 -11.66
C THR A 101 16.02 -2.08 -11.45
N ARG A 102 17.31 -1.97 -11.78
CA ARG A 102 18.12 -0.75 -11.67
C ARG A 102 18.49 -0.16 -13.04
N SER A 103 18.00 -0.75 -14.12
CA SER A 103 18.26 -0.30 -15.49
C SER A 103 17.58 1.03 -15.81
N LEU A 104 18.03 1.69 -16.89
CA LEU A 104 17.35 2.87 -17.42
C LEU A 104 15.90 2.58 -17.82
N ARG A 105 15.65 1.41 -18.42
CA ARG A 105 14.30 0.95 -18.74
C ARG A 105 13.42 0.85 -17.49
N ALA A 106 13.96 0.37 -16.37
CA ALA A 106 13.24 0.32 -15.11
C ALA A 106 12.90 1.72 -14.58
N ASN A 107 13.80 2.70 -14.75
CA ASN A 107 13.53 4.09 -14.39
C ASN A 107 12.37 4.68 -15.21
N VAL A 108 12.40 4.55 -16.54
CA VAL A 108 11.40 5.13 -17.44
C VAL A 108 10.03 4.47 -17.25
N SER A 109 9.99 3.16 -17.00
CA SER A 109 8.73 2.43 -16.78
C SER A 109 8.18 2.50 -15.35
N GLY A 110 8.80 3.29 -14.46
CA GLY A 110 8.41 3.37 -13.05
C GLY A 110 8.75 2.14 -12.20
N ALA A 111 9.31 1.09 -12.82
CA ALA A 111 9.68 -0.20 -12.22
C ALA A 111 11.01 -0.18 -11.44
N SER A 112 11.66 0.99 -11.33
CA SER A 112 12.96 1.11 -10.68
C SER A 112 12.87 0.86 -9.18
N LEU A 113 13.59 -0.17 -8.72
CA LEU A 113 13.66 -0.53 -7.30
C LEU A 113 14.99 -0.08 -6.67
N LYS A 114 15.57 1.01 -7.17
CA LYS A 114 16.77 1.63 -6.60
C LYS A 114 16.49 2.20 -5.20
N PRO A 115 17.49 2.17 -4.29
CA PRO A 115 17.41 2.91 -3.04
C PRO A 115 17.02 4.37 -3.26
N GLY A 116 16.19 4.91 -2.37
CA GLY A 116 15.71 6.30 -2.39
C GLY A 116 14.48 6.56 -3.27
N LYS A 117 14.06 5.61 -4.11
CA LYS A 117 12.80 5.71 -4.87
C LYS A 117 11.60 5.58 -3.91
N PRO A 118 10.49 6.33 -4.09
CA PRO A 118 9.31 6.17 -3.24
C PRO A 118 8.77 4.73 -3.24
N TYR A 119 8.29 4.27 -2.08
CA TYR A 119 7.66 2.97 -1.92
C TYR A 119 6.19 3.09 -2.33
N THR A 120 5.80 2.51 -3.48
CA THR A 120 4.39 2.46 -3.90
C THR A 120 4.02 1.08 -4.44
N PRO A 121 2.76 0.64 -4.28
CA PRO A 121 2.28 -0.63 -4.83
C PRO A 121 2.52 -0.75 -6.33
N GLU A 122 2.27 0.33 -7.08
CA GLU A 122 2.37 0.36 -8.55
C GLU A 122 3.81 0.11 -9.00
N ARG A 123 4.78 0.69 -8.27
CA ARG A 123 6.21 0.48 -8.54
C ARG A 123 6.64 -0.95 -8.25
N LEU A 124 6.19 -1.52 -7.13
CA LEU A 124 6.50 -2.90 -6.78
C LEU A 124 5.91 -3.87 -7.81
N GLN A 125 4.67 -3.64 -8.24
CA GLN A 125 4.03 -4.40 -9.31
C GLN A 125 4.77 -4.22 -10.65
N ALA A 126 5.16 -2.99 -11.01
CA ALA A 126 5.90 -2.73 -12.24
C ALA A 126 7.29 -3.41 -12.24
N GLY A 127 7.99 -3.38 -11.10
CA GLY A 127 9.23 -4.11 -10.87
C GLY A 127 9.05 -5.62 -11.03
N THR A 128 8.02 -6.18 -10.41
CA THR A 128 7.69 -7.62 -10.51
C THR A 128 7.35 -8.02 -11.95
N ARG A 129 6.55 -7.21 -12.66
CA ARG A 129 6.25 -7.44 -14.09
C ARG A 129 7.49 -7.33 -14.97
N LEU A 130 8.42 -6.43 -14.65
CA LEU A 130 9.69 -6.31 -15.36
C LEU A 130 10.55 -7.56 -15.17
N LEU A 131 10.67 -8.04 -13.93
CA LEU A 131 11.41 -9.26 -13.59
C LEU A 131 10.79 -10.49 -14.25
N ARG A 132 9.47 -10.65 -14.19
CA ARG A 132 8.77 -11.76 -14.85
C ARG A 132 9.03 -11.79 -16.36
N ARG A 133 8.96 -10.64 -17.03
CA ARG A 133 9.28 -10.54 -18.46
C ARG A 133 10.73 -10.89 -18.76
N TYR A 134 11.66 -10.50 -17.90
CA TYR A 134 13.06 -10.88 -18.03
C TYR A 134 13.24 -12.40 -17.92
N LEU A 135 12.62 -13.05 -16.92
CA LEU A 135 12.68 -14.49 -16.72
C LEU A 135 12.07 -15.28 -17.89
N ILE A 136 10.90 -14.86 -18.38
CA ILE A 136 10.26 -15.48 -19.55
C ILE A 136 11.17 -15.41 -20.78
N LYS A 137 11.89 -14.30 -20.98
CA LYS A 137 12.83 -14.15 -22.11
C LYS A 137 14.05 -15.09 -22.02
N HIS A 138 14.35 -15.60 -20.83
CA HIS A 138 15.47 -16.53 -20.59
C HIS A 138 14.96 -17.92 -20.22
N ASP A 139 13.82 -18.33 -20.79
CA ASP A 139 13.21 -19.67 -20.68
C ASP A 139 12.79 -20.13 -19.26
N HIS A 140 12.70 -19.20 -18.31
CA HIS A 140 12.18 -19.47 -16.96
C HIS A 140 10.65 -19.29 -16.89
N LEU A 141 9.90 -20.06 -17.69
CA LEU A 141 8.45 -19.93 -17.87
C LEU A 141 7.62 -20.31 -16.63
N ALA A 142 8.12 -21.25 -15.82
CA ALA A 142 7.47 -21.69 -14.57
C ALA A 142 7.86 -20.84 -13.35
N SER A 143 8.56 -19.72 -13.53
CA SER A 143 9.07 -18.92 -12.42
C SER A 143 7.95 -18.22 -11.62
N ARG A 144 8.01 -18.34 -10.29
CA ARG A 144 7.17 -17.59 -9.36
C ARG A 144 7.99 -16.52 -8.67
N ILE A 145 7.50 -15.28 -8.71
CA ILE A 145 8.09 -14.14 -8.00
C ILE A 145 7.15 -13.78 -6.87
N GLU A 146 7.65 -13.85 -5.64
CA GLU A 146 6.94 -13.45 -4.44
C GLU A 146 7.63 -12.24 -3.82
N LEU A 147 6.84 -11.22 -3.48
CA LEU A 147 7.33 -10.05 -2.76
C LEU A 147 7.20 -10.33 -1.27
N SER A 148 8.33 -10.39 -0.57
CA SER A 148 8.33 -10.42 0.88
C SER A 148 7.90 -9.05 1.43
N PRO A 149 7.16 -9.02 2.57
CA PRO A 149 6.87 -7.77 3.27
C PRO A 149 8.16 -7.00 3.58
N PRO A 150 8.14 -5.65 3.53
CA PRO A 150 9.28 -4.85 3.96
C PRO A 150 9.58 -5.14 5.44
N GLN A 151 10.87 -5.30 5.76
CA GLN A 151 11.40 -5.48 7.11
C GLN A 151 11.81 -4.14 7.71
#